data_AF-A0A7S1HUP3-F1
#
_entry.id   AF-A0A7S1HUP3-F1
#
_cell.length_a   1.000
_cell.length_b   1.000
_cell.length_c   1.000
_cell.angle_alpha   90.00
_cell.angle_beta   90.00
_cell.angle_gamma   90.00
#
_symmetry.space_group_name_H-M   'P 1'
#
loop_
_entity.id
_entity.type
_entity.pdbx_description
1 polymer ?
#
loop_
_entity_poly.entity_id
_entity_poly.type
_entity_poly.pdbx_seq_one_letter_code
_entity_poly.pdbx_strand_id
1 'polypeptide(L)'
;MPPCDLLLEDVENDDFVHRQIQWEKVKCSLVFYGADKPDFMTMKRPTAQPNWRVKDKFKTVQLGLILCLNIGVDPPDIIKRKPCATMQCWVEPNERVIYSPTKPMDKIVNQLKTQYERWQPRARYKTCLDPTTEDVKRMAVNLR
;
A
#
# COMPACT_ATOMS: atom_id res chain seq x y z
N MET A 1 -28.81 2.95 25.32
CA MET A 1 -27.66 2.03 25.32
C MET A 1 -26.41 2.89 25.40
N PRO A 2 -25.69 2.86 26.53
CA PRO A 2 -24.53 3.71 26.79
C PRO A 2 -23.21 3.09 26.29
N PRO A 3 -22.12 3.88 26.20
CA PRO A 3 -20.81 3.48 25.70
C PRO A 3 -19.94 2.88 26.82
N CYS A 4 -19.02 1.97 26.48
CA CYS A 4 -17.99 1.46 27.39
C CYS A 4 -16.60 1.75 26.82
N ASP A 5 -15.95 2.75 27.40
CA ASP A 5 -14.50 2.92 27.40
C ASP A 5 -13.83 1.96 28.39
N LEU A 6 -12.53 1.74 28.17
CA LEU A 6 -11.50 1.19 29.06
C LEU A 6 -11.49 -0.34 29.25
N LEU A 7 -10.41 -1.00 28.82
CA LEU A 7 -9.26 -1.30 29.68
C LEU A 7 -8.13 -1.96 28.86
N LEU A 8 -6.98 -1.30 28.89
CA LEU A 8 -5.66 -1.82 28.54
C LEU A 8 -5.12 -2.48 29.81
N GLU A 9 -4.85 -3.78 29.78
CA GLU A 9 -3.84 -4.41 30.63
C GLU A 9 -3.08 -5.44 29.80
N ASP A 10 -1.75 -5.35 29.94
CA ASP A 10 -0.69 -6.09 29.25
C ASP A 10 -0.63 -7.57 29.69
N VAL A 11 0.49 -8.23 29.36
CA VAL A 11 0.93 -9.60 29.70
C VAL A 11 0.74 -10.53 28.48
N GLU A 12 1.75 -11.08 27.81
CA GLU A 12 3.04 -11.63 28.24
C GLU A 12 3.99 -11.76 27.02
N ASN A 13 5.28 -11.44 27.20
CA ASN A 13 6.47 -12.31 27.00
C ASN A 13 6.35 -13.50 26.01
N ASP A 14 7.37 -13.94 25.27
CA ASP A 14 8.81 -13.69 25.24
C ASP A 14 9.36 -14.27 23.90
N ASP A 15 10.44 -13.66 23.42
CA ASP A 15 11.63 -14.27 22.83
C ASP A 15 11.53 -15.39 21.77
N PHE A 16 11.95 -15.06 20.54
CA PHE A 16 12.74 -16.00 19.74
C PHE A 16 13.90 -15.33 18.98
N VAL A 17 15.00 -15.15 19.71
CA VAL A 17 16.36 -15.57 19.37
C VAL A 17 16.96 -15.17 18.01
N HIS A 18 17.93 -14.25 18.11
CA HIS A 18 19.23 -14.19 17.44
C HIS A 18 19.35 -14.57 15.96
N ARG A 19 19.65 -13.56 15.13
CA ARG A 19 20.81 -13.64 14.22
C ARG A 19 21.70 -12.40 14.29
N GLN A 20 22.92 -12.73 14.65
CA GLN A 20 24.13 -11.95 14.87
C GLN A 20 24.61 -11.26 13.58
N ILE A 21 24.72 -9.93 13.58
CA ILE A 21 25.63 -9.20 12.68
C ILE A 21 26.42 -8.24 13.57
N GLN A 22 27.74 -8.32 13.43
CA GLN A 22 28.72 -7.68 14.31
C GLN A 22 28.61 -6.15 14.31
N TRP A 23 28.54 -5.59 15.52
CA TRP A 23 28.95 -4.22 15.76
C TRP A 23 30.31 -4.29 16.45
N GLU A 24 31.37 -3.99 15.72
CA GLU A 24 32.67 -3.70 16.33
C GLU A 24 32.48 -2.57 17.35
N LYS A 25 32.81 -2.92 18.60
CA LYS A 25 33.07 -2.08 19.77
C LYS A 25 33.11 -0.57 19.49
N VAL A 26 31.96 0.09 19.50
CA VAL A 26 31.93 1.51 19.85
C VAL A 26 32.06 1.55 21.36
N LYS A 27 33.28 1.87 21.79
CA LYS A 27 33.72 1.96 23.18
C LYS A 27 32.98 3.11 23.87
N CYS A 28 31.77 2.84 24.38
CA CYS A 28 31.11 3.75 25.31
C CYS A 28 31.77 3.58 26.68
N SER A 29 32.70 4.49 26.97
CA SER A 29 33.30 4.68 28.28
C SER A 29 32.21 4.78 29.34
N LEU A 30 32.10 3.73 30.16
CA LEU A 30 31.34 3.72 31.39
C LEU A 30 32.07 4.66 32.36
N VAL A 31 31.57 5.89 32.52
CA VAL A 31 32.03 6.79 33.59
C VAL A 31 31.01 6.75 34.70
N PHE A 32 31.38 6.11 35.81
CA PHE A 32 30.66 6.24 37.07
C PHE A 32 30.89 7.66 37.60
N TYR A 33 29.84 8.49 37.62
CA TYR A 33 29.82 9.70 38.44
C TYR A 33 28.94 9.45 39.65
N GLY A 34 29.53 9.73 40.81
CA GLY A 34 28.91 9.60 42.12
C GLY A 34 27.61 10.37 42.26
N ALA A 35 26.86 9.97 43.28
CA ALA A 35 25.58 10.54 43.66
C ALA A 35 25.72 12.02 44.07
N ASP A 36 25.58 12.92 43.11
CA ASP A 36 25.14 14.28 43.33
C ASP A 36 23.83 14.46 42.58
N LYS A 37 22.77 14.80 43.33
CA LYS A 37 21.43 15.04 42.78
C LYS A 37 21.56 16.05 41.65
N PRO A 38 21.21 15.73 40.39
CA PRO A 38 21.24 16.74 39.36
C PRO A 38 20.16 17.76 39.71
N ASP A 39 20.58 19.00 39.96
CA ASP A 39 19.68 20.14 39.98
C ASP A 39 18.80 20.06 38.74
N PHE A 40 17.51 19.84 38.97
CA PHE A 40 16.44 19.69 37.98
C PHE A 40 16.46 20.79 36.90
N MET A 41 17.17 21.91 37.13
CA MET A 41 17.21 23.09 36.30
C MET A 41 18.24 23.09 35.15
N THR A 42 19.03 22.04 34.91
CA THR A 42 19.99 22.04 33.77
C THR A 42 19.92 20.85 32.82
N MET A 43 18.74 20.27 32.64
CA MET A 43 18.46 19.47 31.44
C MET A 43 18.46 20.41 30.22
N LYS A 44 19.57 20.49 29.48
CA LYS A 44 19.61 21.19 28.19
C LYS A 44 18.63 20.49 27.26
N ARG A 45 17.41 21.02 27.18
CA ARG A 45 16.36 20.56 26.27
C ARG A 45 16.96 20.46 24.86
N PRO A 46 16.72 19.37 24.12
CA PRO A 46 17.10 19.30 22.71
C PRO A 46 16.61 20.58 22.02
N THR A 47 17.53 21.47 21.65
CA THR A 47 17.19 22.80 21.10
C THR A 47 16.70 22.70 19.66
N ALA A 48 16.94 21.55 19.00
CA ALA A 48 16.43 21.24 17.69
C ALA A 48 15.04 20.62 17.80
N GLN A 49 14.02 21.44 17.60
CA GLN A 49 12.64 20.99 17.36
C GLN A 49 12.64 20.01 16.18
N PRO A 50 11.97 18.84 16.27
CA PRO A 50 11.84 17.96 15.12
C PRO A 50 11.13 18.72 13.99
N ASN A 51 11.78 18.74 12.82
CA ASN A 51 11.21 19.41 11.65
C ASN A 51 10.06 18.55 11.09
N TRP A 52 8.85 18.77 11.62
CA TRP A 52 7.61 18.09 11.23
C TRP A 52 7.17 18.40 9.79
N ARG A 53 7.80 19.38 9.14
CA ARG A 53 7.43 19.78 7.78
C ARG A 53 7.97 18.79 6.76
N VAL A 54 7.05 18.23 5.98
CA VAL A 54 7.38 17.48 4.77
C VAL A 54 8.04 18.44 3.77
N LYS A 55 9.31 18.19 3.43
CA LYS A 55 10.10 19.03 2.51
C LYS A 55 9.64 18.85 1.06
N ASP A 56 9.43 17.61 0.64
CA ASP A 56 9.06 17.27 -0.74
C ASP A 56 7.59 16.87 -0.83
N LYS A 57 6.80 17.64 -1.57
CA LYS A 57 5.39 17.32 -1.85
C LYS A 57 5.31 16.55 -3.16
N PHE A 58 5.07 15.25 -3.07
CA PHE A 58 4.83 14.43 -4.24
C PHE A 58 3.39 14.58 -4.73
N LYS A 59 3.22 14.58 -6.05
CA LYS A 59 1.90 14.57 -6.69
C LYS A 59 1.89 13.54 -7.81
N THR A 60 0.85 12.71 -7.81
CA THR A 60 0.56 11.79 -8.92
C THR A 60 -0.08 12.56 -10.08
N VAL A 61 0.64 12.66 -11.20
CA VAL A 61 0.17 13.37 -12.40
C VAL A 61 -0.44 12.41 -13.41
N GLN A 62 0.08 11.19 -13.51
CA GLN A 62 -0.38 10.18 -14.46
C GLN A 62 -0.59 8.84 -13.77
N LEU A 63 -1.56 8.07 -14.24
CA LEU A 63 -1.87 6.71 -13.80
C LEU A 63 -2.02 5.81 -15.03
N GLY A 64 -1.31 4.68 -15.02
CA GLY A 64 -1.46 3.60 -16.01
C GLY A 64 -2.25 2.45 -15.40
N LEU A 65 -3.40 2.12 -15.97
CA LEU A 65 -4.24 0.99 -15.60
C LEU A 65 -4.00 -0.14 -16.61
N ILE A 66 -3.33 -1.20 -16.17
CA ILE A 66 -3.14 -2.42 -16.97
C ILE A 66 -4.03 -3.52 -16.39
N LEU A 67 -4.82 -4.15 -17.24
CA LEU A 67 -5.61 -5.32 -16.86
C LEU A 67 -5.24 -6.50 -17.76
N CYS A 68 -4.85 -7.61 -17.14
CA CYS A 68 -4.56 -8.89 -17.79
C CYS A 68 -5.53 -9.93 -17.24
N LEU A 69 -6.72 -9.98 -17.80
CA LEU A 69 -7.83 -10.71 -17.19
C LEU A 69 -8.34 -11.85 -18.06
N ASN A 70 -8.16 -11.76 -19.39
CA ASN A 70 -8.54 -12.79 -20.35
C ASN A 70 -9.86 -13.54 -19.98
N ILE A 71 -10.94 -12.78 -19.89
CA ILE A 71 -12.22 -13.24 -19.34
C ILE A 71 -12.68 -14.53 -20.04
N GLY A 72 -12.96 -15.57 -19.26
CA GLY A 72 -13.44 -16.86 -19.74
C GLY A 72 -12.35 -17.91 -19.96
N VAL A 73 -11.08 -17.53 -19.83
CA VAL A 73 -9.95 -18.46 -19.87
C VAL A 73 -9.27 -18.44 -18.51
N ASP A 74 -9.38 -19.57 -17.82
CA ASP A 74 -8.67 -19.76 -16.56
C ASP A 74 -7.28 -20.30 -16.82
N PRO A 75 -6.25 -19.81 -16.11
CA PRO A 75 -4.94 -20.40 -16.18
C PRO A 75 -5.03 -21.87 -15.73
N PRO A 76 -4.34 -22.79 -16.42
CA PRO A 76 -4.49 -24.24 -16.22
C PRO A 76 -4.09 -24.71 -14.81
N ASP A 77 -3.42 -23.87 -14.04
CA ASP A 77 -2.92 -24.19 -12.70
C ASP A 77 -3.96 -24.01 -11.58
N ILE A 78 -5.10 -23.39 -11.88
CA ILE A 78 -6.09 -23.00 -10.86
C ILE A 78 -7.41 -23.75 -11.08
N ILE A 79 -7.70 -24.70 -10.20
CA ILE A 79 -9.03 -25.35 -10.14
C ILE A 79 -9.99 -24.44 -9.37
N LYS A 80 -10.98 -23.86 -10.07
CA LYS A 80 -12.02 -23.04 -9.44
C LYS A 80 -13.02 -23.90 -8.68
N ARG A 81 -13.24 -23.57 -7.40
CA ARG A 81 -14.37 -24.11 -6.61
C ARG A 81 -15.68 -23.52 -7.12
N LYS A 82 -16.78 -24.30 -7.09
CA LYS A 82 -18.14 -23.84 -7.40
C LYS A 82 -18.90 -23.63 -6.07
N PRO A 83 -19.41 -22.42 -5.76
CA PRO A 83 -19.35 -21.17 -6.52
C PRO A 83 -17.97 -20.48 -6.43
N CYS A 84 -17.61 -19.70 -7.46
CA CYS A 84 -16.40 -18.89 -7.47
C CYS A 84 -16.76 -17.40 -7.38
N ALA A 85 -15.85 -16.58 -6.83
CA ALA A 85 -15.99 -15.14 -6.89
C ALA A 85 -15.79 -14.69 -8.35
N THR A 86 -16.85 -14.15 -8.97
CA THR A 86 -16.85 -13.72 -10.37
C THR A 86 -16.82 -12.21 -10.54
N MET A 87 -17.25 -11.46 -9.51
CA MET A 87 -17.31 -10.00 -9.55
C MET A 87 -15.93 -9.36 -9.73
N GLN A 88 -15.81 -8.47 -10.70
CA GLN A 88 -14.58 -7.74 -11.03
C GLN A 88 -14.86 -6.24 -11.07
N CYS A 89 -14.20 -5.48 -10.22
CA CYS A 89 -14.42 -4.03 -10.09
C CYS A 89 -15.91 -3.65 -9.94
N TRP A 90 -16.67 -4.46 -9.17
CA TRP A 90 -18.13 -4.33 -8.99
C TRP A 90 -18.96 -4.57 -10.27
N VAL A 91 -18.41 -5.31 -11.23
CA VAL A 91 -19.09 -5.73 -12.45
C VAL A 91 -19.04 -7.25 -12.54
N GLU A 92 -20.20 -7.87 -12.75
CA GLU A 92 -20.26 -9.30 -13.07
C GLU A 92 -19.97 -9.50 -14.57
N PRO A 93 -18.88 -10.19 -14.94
CA PRO A 93 -18.50 -10.38 -16.34
C PRO A 93 -19.45 -11.33 -17.07
N ASN A 94 -20.12 -12.24 -16.34
CA ASN A 94 -20.91 -13.33 -16.92
C ASN A 94 -22.39 -12.98 -17.16
N GLU A 95 -22.96 -12.02 -16.44
CA GLU A 95 -24.39 -11.70 -16.54
C GLU A 95 -24.73 -10.86 -17.79
N ARG A 96 -23.77 -10.08 -18.28
CA ARG A 96 -24.03 -9.02 -19.30
C ARG A 96 -23.74 -9.42 -20.75
N VAL A 97 -23.18 -10.61 -20.99
CA VAL A 97 -22.91 -11.13 -22.35
C VAL A 97 -24.22 -11.33 -23.14
N ILE A 98 -25.35 -11.52 -22.45
CA ILE A 98 -26.65 -11.82 -23.06
C ILE A 98 -27.34 -10.58 -23.69
N TYR A 99 -27.06 -9.35 -23.22
CA TYR A 99 -27.87 -8.16 -23.56
C TYR A 99 -27.12 -6.98 -24.18
N SER A 100 -25.79 -7.02 -24.30
CA SER A 100 -25.07 -5.96 -25.04
C SER A 100 -23.72 -6.46 -25.58
N PRO A 101 -23.35 -6.12 -26.82
CA PRO A 101 -22.07 -6.51 -27.42
C PRO A 101 -20.86 -5.69 -26.91
N THR A 102 -21.03 -4.88 -25.86
CA THR A 102 -19.93 -4.10 -25.29
C THR A 102 -19.00 -5.01 -24.50
N LYS A 103 -17.71 -5.02 -24.85
CA LYS A 103 -16.71 -5.90 -24.26
C LYS A 103 -16.74 -5.77 -22.73
N PRO A 104 -16.91 -6.85 -21.96
CA PRO A 104 -17.01 -6.79 -20.49
C PRO A 104 -15.77 -6.12 -19.86
N MET A 105 -14.60 -6.27 -20.49
CA MET A 105 -13.35 -5.62 -20.09
C MET A 105 -13.48 -4.09 -20.06
N ASP A 106 -14.07 -3.46 -21.08
CA ASP A 106 -14.21 -2.00 -21.15
C ASP A 106 -15.03 -1.45 -19.96
N LYS A 107 -16.08 -2.19 -19.56
CA LYS A 107 -16.91 -1.83 -18.40
C LYS A 107 -16.13 -1.90 -17.10
N ILE A 108 -15.39 -2.99 -16.90
CA ILE A 108 -14.55 -3.19 -15.71
C ILE A 108 -13.51 -2.07 -15.60
N VAL A 109 -12.89 -1.71 -16.72
CA VAL A 109 -11.83 -0.69 -16.77
C VAL A 109 -12.39 0.70 -16.51
N ASN A 110 -13.55 1.02 -17.08
CA ASN A 110 -14.22 2.28 -16.82
C ASN A 110 -14.64 2.40 -15.35
N GLN A 111 -15.14 1.32 -14.73
CA GLN A 111 -15.45 1.32 -13.30
C GLN A 111 -14.19 1.50 -12.45
N LEU A 112 -13.11 0.80 -12.78
CA LEU A 112 -11.83 0.94 -12.10
C LEU A 112 -11.29 2.37 -12.21
N LYS A 113 -11.38 2.97 -13.40
CA LYS A 113 -11.00 4.37 -13.63
C LYS A 113 -11.81 5.32 -12.76
N THR A 114 -13.14 5.20 -12.75
CA THR A 114 -14.02 6.03 -11.90
C THR A 114 -13.70 5.89 -10.42
N GLN A 115 -13.35 4.68 -9.96
CA GLN A 115 -12.93 4.45 -8.58
C GLN A 115 -11.64 5.20 -8.22
N TYR A 116 -10.66 5.24 -9.13
CA TYR A 116 -9.44 6.00 -8.91
C TYR A 116 -9.62 7.51 -9.08
N GLU A 117 -10.50 7.95 -9.98
CA GLU A 117 -10.85 9.36 -10.16
C GLU A 117 -11.40 9.99 -8.88
N ARG A 118 -12.09 9.21 -8.05
CA ARG A 118 -12.54 9.64 -6.70
C ARG A 118 -11.39 10.09 -5.81
N TRP A 119 -10.25 9.39 -5.87
CA TRP A 119 -9.07 9.70 -5.06
C TRP A 119 -8.17 10.76 -5.69
N GLN A 120 -8.02 10.72 -7.02
CA GLN A 120 -7.18 11.66 -7.75
C GLN A 120 -7.87 12.10 -9.06
N PRO A 121 -8.73 13.14 -9.03
CA PRO A 121 -9.46 13.57 -10.22
C PRO A 121 -8.59 14.32 -11.23
N ARG A 122 -7.43 14.85 -10.82
CA ARG A 122 -6.56 15.67 -11.67
C ARG A 122 -5.50 14.87 -12.42
N ALA A 123 -5.40 13.56 -12.20
CA ALA A 123 -4.43 12.71 -12.87
C ALA A 123 -4.92 12.32 -14.28
N ARG A 124 -3.96 12.09 -15.18
CA ARG A 124 -4.23 11.55 -16.52
C ARG A 124 -4.24 10.03 -16.46
N TYR A 125 -5.37 9.43 -16.79
CA TYR A 125 -5.54 7.97 -16.79
C TYR A 125 -5.29 7.41 -18.18
N LYS A 126 -4.33 6.50 -18.30
CA LYS A 126 -4.07 5.67 -19.49
C LYS A 126 -4.47 4.24 -19.18
N THR A 127 -5.19 3.58 -20.08
CA THR A 127 -5.73 2.22 -19.90
C THR A 127 -5.19 1.29 -20.97
N CYS A 128 -4.76 0.08 -20.59
CA CYS A 128 -4.32 -0.97 -21.50
C CYS A 128 -4.99 -2.30 -21.12
N LEU A 129 -5.66 -2.94 -22.08
CA LEU A 129 -6.42 -4.17 -21.89
C LEU A 129 -5.67 -5.32 -22.54
N ASP A 130 -5.42 -6.39 -21.78
CA ASP A 130 -4.64 -7.56 -22.17
C ASP A 130 -3.39 -7.20 -23.01
N PRO A 131 -2.51 -6.29 -22.51
CA PRO A 131 -1.37 -5.83 -23.27
C PRO A 131 -0.27 -6.88 -23.40
N THR A 132 0.52 -6.76 -24.46
CA THR A 132 1.76 -7.52 -24.59
C THR A 132 2.89 -6.91 -23.75
N THR A 133 4.00 -7.63 -23.58
CA THR A 133 5.17 -7.12 -22.86
C THR A 133 5.75 -5.85 -23.49
N GLU A 134 5.61 -5.68 -24.81
CA GLU A 134 6.05 -4.49 -25.53
C GLU A 134 5.15 -3.28 -25.25
N ASP A 135 3.84 -3.49 -25.18
CA ASP A 135 2.87 -2.44 -24.91
C ASP A 135 3.02 -1.91 -23.47
N VAL A 136 3.25 -2.81 -22.51
CA VAL A 136 3.54 -2.42 -21.12
C VAL A 136 4.83 -1.58 -21.04
N LYS A 137 5.89 -1.97 -21.77
CA LYS A 137 7.13 -1.19 -21.84
C LYS A 137 6.89 0.20 -22.41
N ARG A 138 6.18 0.29 -23.54
CA ARG A 138 5.83 1.59 -24.17
C ARG A 138 5.01 2.45 -23.20
N MET A 139 4.03 1.87 -22.52
CA MET A 139 3.20 2.60 -21.57
C MET A 139 4.02 3.10 -20.37
N ALA A 140 4.89 2.27 -19.79
CA ALA A 140 5.73 2.65 -18.67
C ALA A 140 6.69 3.80 -19.03
N VAL A 141 7.31 3.75 -20.22
CA VAL A 141 8.15 4.85 -20.72
C VAL A 141 7.33 6.13 -20.91
N ASN A 142 6.10 6.02 -21.41
CA ASN A 142 5.22 7.16 -21.62
C ASN A 142 4.65 7.79 -20.33
N LEU A 143 4.79 7.12 -19.18
CA LEU A 143 4.31 7.59 -17.87
C LEU A 143 5.44 8.19 -17.01
N ARG A 144 6.70 7.96 -17.39
CA ARG A 144 7.90 8.51 -16.76
C ARG A 144 8.10 9.96 -17.17
#